data_AF-A0A3M0YZR1-F1
#
_entry.id   AF-A0A3M0YZR1-F1
#
_cell.length_a   1.000
_cell.length_b   1.000
_cell.length_c   1.000
_cell.angle_alpha   90.00
_cell.angle_beta   90.00
_cell.angle_gamma   90.00
#
_symmetry.space_group_name_H-M   'P 1'
#
loop_
_entity.id
_entity.type
_entity.pdbx_description
1 polymer ?
#
loop_
_entity_poly.entity_id
_entity_poly.type
_entity_poly.pdbx_seq_one_letter_code
_entity_poly.pdbx_strand_id
1 'polypeptide(L)'
;MGGESIVITFHPHPRLVVDPGSEHIRLLTTIEEKIHLLRQYGIDHLVVVPFTLEFAQMSADEYIESFLIGRFHPHTVVIGYDHRFGHNRQGDINFMKWYGRKAGFRVVEIPPQLVDEVAVSSTRIREAIRTGDIRTANKLLGHYFPIIGPVVHGKKMGRELGFPTANVEVREKEKLLPPDGIYAAFVTYKNKRHKAALYIGRRPTVDGGRARAVEVHIFDFNKEIYHDRLIVEVVDFIRPDQRFESADALRQQIQRDLDIAKNILDAAEEEEKTTRRRPTVAIVLLNYNTRHLLRQYLPHVLATDYPNLKVVVADNGSTDGSADFVAQEYPEIQVIRLSANKGYAG
;
A
#
# COMPACT_ATOMS: atom_id res chain seq x y z
N MET A 1 -0.73 1.96 25.32
CA MET A 1 -0.46 3.42 25.26
C MET A 1 -1.82 4.09 25.11
N GLY A 2 -2.15 5.08 25.92
CA GLY A 2 -3.45 5.76 25.91
C GLY A 2 -3.43 7.11 25.19
N GLY A 3 -2.66 7.23 24.09
CA GLY A 3 -2.54 8.46 23.31
C GLY A 3 -2.99 8.25 21.87
N GLU A 4 -3.30 9.35 21.17
CA GLU A 4 -3.78 9.34 19.79
C GLU A 4 -2.60 9.28 18.79
N SER A 5 -2.82 8.61 17.67
CA SER A 5 -1.88 8.51 16.56
C SER A 5 -2.01 9.70 15.61
N ILE A 6 -0.89 10.38 15.33
CA ILE A 6 -0.86 11.55 14.45
C ILE A 6 0.13 11.28 13.32
N VAL A 7 -0.35 11.37 12.08
CA VAL A 7 0.52 11.45 10.90
C VAL A 7 0.66 12.92 10.49
N ILE A 8 1.90 13.40 10.47
CA ILE A 8 2.23 14.74 9.97
C ILE A 8 2.72 14.60 8.52
N THR A 9 2.11 15.35 7.61
CA THR A 9 2.54 15.42 6.21
C THR A 9 2.53 16.87 5.73
N PHE A 10 3.10 17.12 4.55
CA PHE A 10 3.37 18.46 4.05
C PHE A 10 2.67 18.68 2.70
N HIS A 11 2.07 19.86 2.53
CA HIS A 11 1.48 20.30 1.27
C HIS A 11 1.72 21.81 1.06
N PRO A 12 2.15 22.29 -0.14
CA PRO A 12 2.57 21.49 -1.29
C PRO A 12 3.77 20.60 -0.97
N HIS A 13 4.11 19.66 -1.85
CA HIS A 13 5.23 18.76 -1.62
C HIS A 13 6.53 19.59 -1.39
N PRO A 14 7.37 19.31 -0.36
CA PRO A 14 8.51 20.15 -0.01
C PRO A 14 9.41 20.55 -1.18
N ARG A 15 9.70 19.60 -2.08
CA ARG A 15 10.48 19.84 -3.31
C ARG A 15 9.90 20.92 -4.23
N LEU A 16 8.57 21.07 -4.32
CA LEU A 16 7.95 22.13 -5.12
C LEU A 16 8.25 23.54 -4.59
N VAL A 17 8.66 23.65 -3.32
CA VAL A 17 8.90 24.92 -2.63
C VAL A 17 10.38 25.25 -2.61
N VAL A 18 11.23 24.25 -2.38
CA VAL A 18 12.68 24.46 -2.17
C VAL A 18 13.53 24.22 -3.42
N ASP A 19 13.00 23.54 -4.43
CA ASP A 19 13.72 23.20 -5.65
C ASP A 19 13.02 23.79 -6.88
N PRO A 20 13.52 24.91 -7.44
CA PRO A 20 12.96 25.53 -8.64
C PRO A 20 12.90 24.59 -9.86
N GLY A 21 13.69 23.51 -9.89
CA GLY A 21 13.65 22.49 -10.96
C GLY A 21 12.63 21.37 -10.74
N SER A 22 11.90 21.38 -9.62
CA SER A 22 10.96 20.31 -9.25
C SER A 22 9.55 20.47 -9.83
N GLU A 23 9.33 21.39 -10.79
CA GLU A 23 8.04 21.53 -11.51
C GLU A 23 7.57 20.24 -12.19
N HIS A 24 8.48 19.28 -12.41
CA HIS A 24 8.19 17.98 -13.01
C HIS A 24 7.97 16.85 -11.99
N ILE A 25 7.92 17.15 -10.68
CA ILE A 25 7.66 16.11 -9.69
C ILE A 25 6.28 15.50 -9.93
N ARG A 26 6.24 14.17 -9.96
CA ARG A 26 4.98 13.42 -10.06
C ARG A 26 4.68 12.72 -8.74
N LEU A 27 3.52 13.01 -8.18
CA LEU A 27 3.09 12.50 -6.88
C LEU A 27 2.40 11.15 -7.07
N LEU A 28 2.76 10.17 -6.24
CA LEU A 28 2.08 8.87 -6.22
C LEU A 28 0.64 9.02 -5.74
N THR A 29 0.42 9.88 -4.74
CA THR A 29 -0.90 10.14 -4.17
C THR A 29 -1.19 11.64 -4.07
N THR A 30 -2.45 12.00 -4.28
CA THR A 30 -3.03 13.29 -3.89
C THR A 30 -3.25 13.31 -2.37
N ILE A 31 -3.60 14.48 -1.81
CA ILE A 31 -3.99 14.55 -0.39
C ILE A 31 -5.25 13.74 -0.12
N GLU A 32 -6.21 13.77 -1.05
CA GLU A 32 -7.44 12.98 -0.96
C GLU A 32 -7.14 11.47 -0.94
N GLU A 33 -6.29 10.99 -1.82
CA GLU A 33 -5.87 9.59 -1.87
C GLU A 33 -5.09 9.18 -0.63
N LYS A 34 -4.22 10.06 -0.13
CA LYS A 34 -3.51 9.81 1.14
C LYS A 34 -4.49 9.67 2.31
N ILE A 35 -5.50 10.53 2.40
CA ILE A 35 -6.56 10.42 3.42
C ILE A 35 -7.31 9.09 3.27
N HIS A 36 -7.66 8.70 2.04
CA HIS A 36 -8.34 7.44 1.77
C HIS A 36 -7.53 6.23 2.26
N LEU A 37 -6.23 6.19 1.94
CA LEU A 37 -5.33 5.11 2.33
C LEU A 37 -5.09 5.08 3.85
N LEU A 38 -4.79 6.22 4.48
CA LEU A 38 -4.48 6.27 5.91
C LEU A 38 -5.67 5.88 6.79
N ARG A 39 -6.92 6.17 6.35
CA ARG A 39 -8.13 5.72 7.06
C ARG A 39 -8.22 4.21 7.22
N GLN A 40 -7.64 3.45 6.29
CA GLN A 40 -7.65 1.98 6.34
C GLN A 40 -6.75 1.43 7.46
N TYR A 41 -5.81 2.23 7.96
CA TYR A 41 -4.86 1.84 9.02
C TYR A 41 -5.28 2.28 10.42
N GLY A 42 -6.46 2.90 10.57
CA GLY A 42 -6.97 3.32 11.88
C GLY A 42 -6.17 4.44 12.55
N ILE A 43 -5.58 5.34 11.76
CA ILE A 43 -4.91 6.54 12.27
C ILE A 43 -5.96 7.54 12.76
N ASP A 44 -5.76 8.09 13.95
CA ASP A 44 -6.70 9.02 14.59
C ASP A 44 -6.69 10.38 13.88
N HIS A 45 -5.50 10.92 13.59
CA HIS A 45 -5.34 12.25 13.00
C HIS A 45 -4.34 12.30 11.85
N LEU A 46 -4.72 13.01 10.78
CA LEU A 46 -3.80 13.45 9.72
C LEU A 46 -3.67 14.97 9.77
N VAL A 47 -2.45 15.45 9.97
CA VAL A 47 -2.14 16.88 9.98
C VAL A 47 -1.38 17.21 8.70
N VAL A 48 -2.02 17.99 7.83
CA VAL A 48 -1.43 18.48 6.58
C VAL A 48 -0.88 19.89 6.84
N VAL A 49 0.43 19.99 6.99
CA VAL A 49 1.12 21.24 7.29
C VAL A 49 1.42 21.99 5.99
N PRO A 50 1.05 23.27 5.88
CA PRO A 50 1.49 24.13 4.80
C PRO A 50 3.02 24.19 4.75
N PHE A 51 3.62 23.66 3.68
CA PHE A 51 5.07 23.75 3.50
C PHE A 51 5.39 25.06 2.79
N THR A 52 5.86 26.05 3.55
CA THR A 52 6.23 27.38 3.03
C THR A 52 7.75 27.53 2.99
N LEU A 53 8.24 28.57 2.31
CA LEU A 53 9.67 28.91 2.34
C LEU A 53 10.13 29.24 3.76
N GLU A 54 9.29 29.93 4.54
CA GLU A 54 9.51 30.20 5.96
C GLU A 54 9.65 28.91 6.77
N PHE A 55 8.73 27.95 6.58
CA PHE A 55 8.82 26.64 7.24
C PHE A 55 10.11 25.88 6.85
N ALA A 56 10.51 25.97 5.57
CA ALA A 56 11.74 25.34 5.08
C ALA A 56 13.02 25.97 5.64
N GLN A 57 12.95 27.23 6.11
CA GLN A 57 14.06 27.98 6.69
C GLN A 57 14.23 27.75 8.20
N MET A 58 13.27 27.11 8.86
CA MET A 58 13.39 26.77 10.29
C MET A 58 14.62 25.89 10.55
N SER A 59 15.40 26.21 11.57
CA SER A 59 16.50 25.36 12.05
C SER A 59 15.98 24.01 12.60
N ALA A 60 16.90 23.06 12.81
CA ALA A 60 16.53 21.77 13.38
C ALA A 60 16.00 21.90 14.82
N ASP A 61 16.56 22.82 15.62
CA ASP A 61 16.10 23.13 16.98
C ASP A 61 14.70 23.75 16.97
N GLU A 62 14.46 24.79 16.15
CA GLU A 62 13.14 25.42 16.03
C GLU A 62 12.07 24.44 15.53
N TYR A 63 12.43 23.53 14.62
CA TYR A 63 11.53 22.48 14.16
C TYR A 63 11.09 21.56 15.31
N ILE A 64 12.01 21.19 16.21
CA ILE A 64 11.67 20.32 17.34
C ILE A 64 10.93 21.11 18.42
N GLU A 65 11.45 22.25 18.86
CA GLU A 65 10.92 23.03 19.98
C GLU A 65 9.57 23.66 19.65
N SER A 66 9.54 24.49 18.60
CA SER A 66 8.40 25.35 18.29
C SER A 66 7.31 24.61 17.53
N PHE A 67 7.69 23.70 16.63
CA PHE A 67 6.75 22.96 15.80
C PHE A 67 6.36 21.61 16.40
N LEU A 68 7.32 20.70 16.62
CA LEU A 68 7.00 19.33 17.04
C LEU A 68 6.49 19.27 18.48
N ILE A 69 7.27 19.76 19.45
CA ILE A 69 6.91 19.75 20.87
C ILE A 69 5.80 20.76 21.12
N GLY A 70 6.01 22.02 20.73
CA GLY A 70 5.08 23.11 21.03
C GLY A 70 3.67 22.94 20.46
N ARG A 71 3.48 22.15 19.40
CA ARG A 71 2.15 21.90 18.81
C ARG A 71 1.58 20.53 19.11
N PHE A 72 2.40 19.49 19.21
CA PHE A 72 1.90 18.11 19.30
C PHE A 72 2.19 17.42 20.64
N HIS A 73 3.15 17.92 21.43
CA HIS A 73 3.53 17.34 22.73
C HIS A 73 3.70 15.80 22.69
N PRO A 74 4.51 15.26 21.77
CA PRO A 74 4.51 13.83 21.50
C PRO A 74 5.13 13.04 22.66
N HIS A 75 4.49 11.94 23.05
CA HIS A 75 5.13 10.93 23.92
C HIS A 75 6.14 10.07 23.13
N THR A 76 5.85 9.76 21.87
CA THR A 76 6.71 8.97 20.99
C THR A 76 6.65 9.52 19.57
N VAL A 77 7.82 9.67 18.95
CA VAL A 77 8.00 10.08 17.56
C VAL A 77 8.53 8.90 16.77
N VAL A 78 7.88 8.58 15.66
CA VAL A 78 8.26 7.46 14.78
C VAL A 78 8.72 8.03 13.45
N ILE A 79 9.95 7.73 13.03
CA ILE A 79 10.54 8.22 11.78
C ILE A 79 11.28 7.11 11.03
N GLY A 80 11.35 7.23 9.70
CA GLY A 80 12.17 6.35 8.87
C GLY A 80 13.67 6.63 9.03
N TYR A 81 14.49 5.61 8.74
CA TYR A 81 15.96 5.69 8.81
C TYR A 81 16.58 6.83 7.97
N ASP A 82 15.92 7.25 6.89
CA ASP A 82 16.38 8.29 5.95
C ASP A 82 15.78 9.68 6.24
N HIS A 83 15.05 9.82 7.35
CA HIS A 83 14.38 11.06 7.71
C HIS A 83 15.38 12.20 7.99
N ARG A 84 15.11 13.36 7.41
CA ARG A 84 15.84 14.61 7.60
C ARG A 84 14.87 15.77 7.78
N PHE A 85 15.23 16.71 8.64
CA PHE A 85 14.42 17.90 8.96
C PHE A 85 15.31 19.11 9.25
N GLY A 86 14.68 20.28 9.40
CA GLY A 86 15.37 21.55 9.55
C GLY A 86 16.03 22.05 8.26
N HIS A 87 16.38 23.33 8.27
CA HIS A 87 17.01 24.04 7.17
C HIS A 87 18.27 23.31 6.71
N ASN A 88 18.43 23.13 5.40
CA ASN A 88 19.53 22.37 4.81
C ASN A 88 19.71 20.94 5.36
N ARG A 89 18.62 20.30 5.84
CA ARG A 89 18.64 18.91 6.32
C ARG A 89 19.61 18.68 7.48
N GLN A 90 19.82 19.70 8.32
CA GLN A 90 20.72 19.66 9.48
C GLN A 90 20.29 18.64 10.54
N GLY A 91 18.98 18.42 10.67
CA GLY A 91 18.41 17.46 11.61
C GLY A 91 18.38 16.04 11.06
N ASP A 92 18.81 15.09 11.88
CA ASP A 92 18.70 13.66 11.64
C ASP A 92 18.14 12.91 12.85
N ILE A 93 18.09 11.58 12.76
CA ILE A 93 17.58 10.75 13.84
C ILE A 93 18.43 10.82 15.11
N ASN A 94 19.75 11.02 15.01
CA ASN A 94 20.62 11.13 16.18
C ASN A 94 20.37 12.45 16.90
N PHE A 95 20.21 13.53 16.13
CA PHE A 95 19.77 14.82 16.62
C PHE A 95 18.42 14.71 17.35
N MET A 96 17.43 14.05 16.73
CA MET A 96 16.12 13.86 17.34
C MET A 96 16.17 12.97 18.60
N LYS A 97 16.97 11.89 18.61
CA LYS A 97 17.18 11.04 19.80
C LYS A 97 17.85 11.82 20.93
N TRP A 98 18.85 12.65 20.62
CA TRP A 98 19.51 13.52 21.58
C TRP A 98 18.53 14.52 22.19
N TYR A 99 17.74 15.19 21.35
CA TYR A 99 16.73 16.15 21.79
C TYR A 99 15.61 15.49 22.60
N GLY A 100 15.14 14.32 22.16
CA GLY A 100 14.10 13.53 22.83
C GLY A 100 14.45 13.14 24.27
N ARG A 101 15.73 12.82 24.54
CA ARG A 101 16.22 12.58 25.91
C ARG A 101 16.09 13.80 26.81
N LYS A 102 16.28 15.01 26.24
CA LYS A 102 16.22 16.28 26.97
C LYS A 102 14.79 16.77 27.17
N ALA A 103 13.94 16.56 26.17
CA ALA A 103 12.55 17.02 26.13
C ALA A 103 11.52 16.00 26.63
N GLY A 104 11.93 14.76 26.91
CA GLY A 104 11.06 13.74 27.50
C GLY A 104 10.19 12.95 26.50
N PHE A 105 10.60 12.84 25.23
CA PHE A 105 9.91 12.00 24.25
C PHE A 105 10.80 10.89 23.69
N ARG A 106 10.18 9.76 23.34
CA ARG A 106 10.89 8.60 22.76
C ARG A 106 10.96 8.72 21.24
N VAL A 107 12.07 8.30 20.65
CA VAL A 107 12.22 8.17 19.19
C VAL A 107 12.26 6.69 18.82
N VAL A 108 11.43 6.29 17.86
CA VAL A 108 11.41 4.95 17.26
C VAL A 108 11.82 5.08 15.80
N GLU A 109 12.82 4.29 15.42
CA GLU A 109 13.31 4.22 14.05
C GLU A 109 12.63 3.07 13.30
N ILE A 110 12.05 3.36 12.14
CA ILE A 110 11.58 2.32 11.22
C ILE A 110 12.75 1.97 10.27
N PRO A 111 13.22 0.71 10.28
CA PRO A 111 14.25 0.26 9.34
C PRO A 111 13.73 0.26 7.90
N PRO A 112 14.61 0.22 6.89
CA PRO A 112 14.19 0.09 5.50
C PRO A 112 13.31 -1.15 5.30
N GLN A 113 12.15 -0.98 4.66
CA GLN A 113 11.28 -2.08 4.30
C GLN A 113 11.73 -2.73 2.99
N LEU A 114 11.86 -4.06 3.00
CA LEU A 114 12.15 -4.88 1.81
C LEU A 114 10.87 -5.62 1.38
N VAL A 115 10.56 -5.60 0.08
CA VAL A 115 9.54 -6.45 -0.55
C VAL A 115 10.27 -7.28 -1.62
N ASP A 116 10.16 -8.61 -1.53
CA ASP A 116 10.97 -9.57 -2.32
C ASP A 116 12.47 -9.25 -2.30
N GLU A 117 13.01 -8.96 -1.13
CA GLU A 117 14.43 -8.59 -0.94
C GLU A 117 14.85 -7.26 -1.58
N VAL A 118 13.92 -6.47 -2.13
CA VAL A 118 14.22 -5.16 -2.71
C VAL A 118 13.63 -4.02 -1.90
N ALA A 119 14.45 -3.01 -1.60
CA ALA A 119 14.04 -1.82 -0.87
C ALA A 119 12.88 -1.09 -1.56
N VAL A 120 11.80 -0.86 -0.83
CA VAL A 120 10.64 -0.11 -1.31
C VAL A 120 10.98 1.37 -1.32
N SER A 121 10.89 2.03 -2.48
CA SER A 121 11.10 3.48 -2.59
C SER A 121 10.09 4.11 -3.54
N SER A 122 9.72 5.36 -3.26
CA SER A 122 8.82 6.12 -4.14
C SER A 122 9.37 6.26 -5.56
N THR A 123 10.70 6.28 -5.74
CA THR A 123 11.33 6.36 -7.07
C THR A 123 11.04 5.13 -7.91
N ARG A 124 11.16 3.93 -7.33
CA ARG A 124 10.90 2.67 -8.04
C ARG A 124 9.43 2.51 -8.40
N ILE A 125 8.54 2.83 -7.46
CA ILE A 125 7.09 2.79 -7.69
C ILE A 125 6.71 3.76 -8.83
N ARG A 126 7.25 4.99 -8.82
CA ARG A 126 7.01 5.96 -9.90
C ARG A 126 7.45 5.41 -11.25
N GLU A 127 8.63 4.78 -11.34
CA GLU A 127 9.10 4.25 -12.62
C GLU A 127 8.24 3.10 -13.13
N ALA A 128 7.85 2.16 -12.25
CA ALA A 128 6.94 1.07 -12.62
C ALA A 128 5.60 1.61 -13.16
N ILE A 129 5.01 2.60 -12.49
CA ILE A 129 3.79 3.26 -12.99
C ILE A 129 4.05 3.93 -14.34
N ARG A 130 5.18 4.61 -14.50
CA ARG A 130 5.53 5.39 -15.70
C ARG A 130 5.80 4.52 -16.92
N THR A 131 6.29 3.29 -16.73
CA THR A 131 6.49 2.31 -17.80
C THR A 131 5.26 1.43 -18.05
N GLY A 132 4.22 1.55 -17.22
CA GLY A 132 2.98 0.76 -17.32
C GLY A 132 3.05 -0.60 -16.63
N ASP A 133 4.11 -0.89 -15.87
CA ASP A 133 4.21 -2.08 -15.01
C ASP A 133 3.40 -1.90 -13.72
N ILE A 134 2.07 -1.94 -13.88
CA ILE A 134 1.11 -1.73 -12.81
C ILE A 134 1.19 -2.83 -11.75
N ARG A 135 1.46 -4.09 -12.15
CA ARG A 135 1.60 -5.21 -11.20
C ARG A 135 2.74 -4.98 -10.23
N THR A 136 3.93 -4.62 -10.74
CA THR A 136 5.08 -4.31 -9.88
C THR A 136 4.80 -3.10 -9.00
N ALA A 137 4.17 -2.05 -9.54
CA ALA A 137 3.79 -0.88 -8.75
C ALA A 137 2.86 -1.26 -7.58
N ASN A 138 1.82 -2.04 -7.86
CA ASN A 138 0.84 -2.48 -6.85
C ASN A 138 1.48 -3.39 -5.79
N LYS A 139 2.40 -4.28 -6.19
CA LYS A 139 3.15 -5.13 -5.27
C LYS A 139 4.01 -4.30 -4.30
N LEU A 140 4.71 -3.29 -4.82
CA LEU A 140 5.54 -2.39 -4.01
C LEU A 140 4.71 -1.45 -3.14
N LEU A 141 3.51 -1.05 -3.58
CA LEU A 141 2.57 -0.22 -2.81
C LEU A 141 1.86 -1.02 -1.70
N GLY A 142 1.69 -2.34 -1.89
CA GLY A 142 0.86 -3.18 -1.03
C GLY A 142 -0.65 -2.93 -1.20
N HIS A 143 -1.04 -2.17 -2.22
CA HIS A 143 -2.42 -1.87 -2.59
C HIS A 143 -2.48 -1.47 -4.07
N TYR A 144 -3.67 -1.48 -4.65
CA TYR A 144 -3.89 -1.03 -6.02
C TYR A 144 -3.75 0.48 -6.14
N PHE A 145 -3.06 0.96 -7.18
CA PHE A 145 -2.80 2.38 -7.39
C PHE A 145 -4.11 3.18 -7.51
N PRO A 146 -4.39 4.13 -6.60
CA PRO A 146 -5.66 4.83 -6.59
C PRO A 146 -5.64 6.05 -7.52
N ILE A 147 -6.80 6.35 -8.10
CA ILE A 147 -7.15 7.60 -8.75
C ILE A 147 -8.53 8.01 -8.20
N ILE A 148 -8.58 9.10 -7.44
CA ILE A 148 -9.83 9.58 -6.82
C ILE A 148 -10.22 10.92 -7.40
N GLY A 149 -11.50 11.08 -7.73
CA GLY A 149 -12.02 12.35 -8.23
C GLY A 149 -13.53 12.35 -8.42
N PRO A 150 -14.12 13.54 -8.63
CA PRO A 150 -15.53 13.67 -8.99
C PRO A 150 -15.77 13.26 -10.45
N VAL A 151 -16.96 12.76 -10.73
CA VAL A 151 -17.40 12.47 -12.08
C VAL A 151 -17.82 13.77 -12.77
N VAL A 152 -17.21 14.03 -13.93
CA VAL A 152 -17.51 15.20 -14.77
C VAL A 152 -18.15 14.79 -16.09
N HIS A 153 -18.67 15.78 -16.81
CA HIS A 153 -19.20 15.55 -18.15
C HIS A 153 -18.05 15.34 -19.14
N GLY A 154 -18.18 14.33 -20.01
CA GLY A 154 -17.25 14.05 -21.11
C GLY A 154 -17.97 13.90 -22.44
N LYS A 155 -17.24 13.53 -23.51
CA LYS A 155 -17.76 13.52 -24.90
C LYS A 155 -18.86 12.47 -25.21
N LYS A 156 -19.39 11.72 -24.23
CA LYS A 156 -20.46 10.70 -24.38
C LYS A 156 -20.25 9.65 -25.51
N MET A 157 -19.10 9.60 -26.19
CA MET A 157 -18.83 8.68 -27.32
C MET A 157 -19.00 7.20 -26.93
N GLY A 158 -18.55 6.82 -25.73
CA GLY A 158 -18.75 5.45 -25.23
C GLY A 158 -20.23 5.07 -25.19
N ARG A 159 -21.13 6.00 -24.80
CA ARG A 159 -22.57 5.77 -24.74
C ARG A 159 -23.16 5.48 -26.12
N GLU A 160 -22.69 6.16 -27.16
CA GLU A 160 -23.12 5.93 -28.56
C GLU A 160 -22.66 4.56 -29.06
N LEU A 161 -21.50 4.08 -28.61
CA LEU A 161 -20.98 2.76 -28.93
C LEU A 161 -21.56 1.63 -28.06
N GLY A 162 -22.45 1.94 -27.10
CA GLY A 162 -23.03 0.96 -26.17
C GLY A 162 -22.19 0.67 -24.92
N PHE A 163 -21.12 1.42 -24.69
CA PHE A 163 -20.20 1.30 -23.55
C PHE A 163 -20.14 2.61 -22.77
N PRO A 164 -21.18 2.96 -21.98
CA PRO A 164 -21.20 4.22 -21.24
C PRO A 164 -19.99 4.35 -20.32
N THR A 165 -19.35 5.52 -20.31
CA THR A 165 -18.19 5.84 -19.46
C THR A 165 -18.47 7.03 -18.54
N ALA A 166 -17.95 6.95 -17.32
CA ALA A 166 -17.85 8.06 -16.38
C ALA A 166 -16.46 8.70 -16.49
N ASN A 167 -16.40 10.02 -16.46
CA ASN A 167 -15.13 10.75 -16.56
C ASN A 167 -14.69 11.20 -15.18
N VAL A 168 -13.53 10.76 -14.72
CA VAL A 168 -13.00 11.13 -13.41
C VAL A 168 -12.06 12.32 -13.57
N GLU A 169 -12.36 13.41 -12.89
CA GLU A 169 -11.50 14.61 -12.90
C GLU A 169 -10.31 14.42 -11.95
N VAL A 170 -9.09 14.55 -12.49
CA VAL A 170 -7.86 14.59 -11.70
C VAL A 170 -7.44 16.04 -11.53
N ARG A 171 -7.63 16.58 -10.32
CA ARG A 171 -7.47 18.01 -10.03
C ARG A 171 -6.01 18.42 -9.84
N GLU A 172 -5.23 17.61 -9.14
CA GLU A 172 -3.81 17.89 -8.91
C GLU A 172 -2.99 17.56 -10.16
N LYS A 173 -2.36 18.58 -10.77
CA LYS A 173 -1.57 18.43 -12.00
C LYS A 173 -0.36 17.52 -11.81
N GLU A 174 0.16 17.47 -10.59
CA GLU A 174 1.33 16.69 -10.20
C GLU A 174 0.99 15.21 -10.01
N LYS A 175 -0.29 14.82 -9.90
CA LYS A 175 -0.70 13.42 -9.74
C LYS A 175 -0.11 12.59 -10.87
N LEU A 176 0.69 11.58 -10.54
CA LEU A 176 1.19 10.61 -11.50
C LEU A 176 0.01 9.80 -12.04
N LEU A 177 -0.03 9.66 -13.36
CA LEU A 177 -0.96 8.76 -14.04
C LEU A 177 -0.11 7.79 -14.87
N PRO A 178 -0.45 6.50 -14.94
CA PRO A 178 0.24 5.52 -15.79
C PRO A 178 0.09 5.88 -17.27
N PRO A 179 0.83 5.27 -18.22
CA PRO A 179 0.77 5.57 -19.66
C PRO A 179 -0.62 5.64 -20.30
N ASP A 180 -0.67 6.13 -21.54
CA ASP A 180 -1.93 6.16 -22.28
C ASP A 180 -2.31 4.72 -22.69
N GLY A 181 -3.50 4.26 -22.32
CA GLY A 181 -3.92 2.89 -22.57
C GLY A 181 -5.17 2.46 -21.81
N ILE A 182 -5.42 1.15 -21.88
CA ILE A 182 -6.54 0.46 -21.26
C ILE A 182 -6.04 -0.37 -20.09
N TYR A 183 -6.81 -0.36 -19.01
CA TYR A 183 -6.47 -0.96 -17.73
C TYR A 183 -7.68 -1.72 -17.15
N ALA A 184 -7.40 -2.77 -16.39
CA ALA A 184 -8.37 -3.36 -15.49
C ALA A 184 -8.39 -2.56 -14.18
N ALA A 185 -9.57 -2.24 -13.65
CA ALA A 185 -9.69 -1.47 -12.42
C ALA A 185 -10.87 -1.92 -11.56
N PHE A 186 -10.76 -1.73 -10.25
CA PHE A 186 -11.94 -1.67 -9.39
C PHE A 186 -12.40 -0.23 -9.23
N VAL A 187 -13.70 -0.05 -9.07
CA VAL A 187 -14.30 1.24 -8.73
C VAL A 187 -15.17 1.11 -7.51
N THR A 188 -14.89 1.95 -6.51
CA THR A 188 -15.75 2.09 -5.34
C THR A 188 -16.66 3.31 -5.50
N TYR A 189 -17.97 3.06 -5.47
CA TYR A 189 -19.03 4.06 -5.50
C TYR A 189 -19.96 3.85 -4.30
N LYS A 190 -20.11 4.87 -3.43
CA LYS A 190 -20.94 4.80 -2.21
C LYS A 190 -20.72 3.51 -1.41
N ASN A 191 -19.45 3.18 -1.12
CA ASN A 191 -18.99 2.00 -0.38
C ASN A 191 -19.25 0.64 -1.07
N LYS A 192 -19.70 0.62 -2.31
CA LYS A 192 -19.81 -0.60 -3.11
C LYS A 192 -18.70 -0.66 -4.14
N ARG A 193 -17.92 -1.75 -4.12
CA ARG A 193 -16.89 -2.03 -5.12
C ARG A 193 -17.51 -2.69 -6.36
N HIS A 194 -17.09 -2.24 -7.52
CA HIS A 194 -17.50 -2.70 -8.83
C HIS A 194 -16.27 -3.00 -9.68
N LYS A 195 -16.39 -3.96 -10.59
CA LYS A 195 -15.39 -4.18 -11.63
C LYS A 195 -15.53 -3.08 -12.69
N ALA A 196 -14.41 -2.68 -13.31
CA ALA A 196 -14.42 -1.69 -14.36
C ALA A 196 -13.27 -1.89 -15.36
N ALA A 197 -13.48 -1.41 -16.58
CA ALA A 197 -12.41 -1.10 -17.51
C ALA A 197 -12.09 0.40 -17.43
N LEU A 198 -10.81 0.73 -17.42
CA LEU A 198 -10.31 2.09 -17.30
C LEU A 198 -9.53 2.46 -18.56
N TYR A 199 -9.86 3.59 -19.17
CA TYR A 199 -9.07 4.24 -20.19
C TYR A 199 -8.39 5.47 -19.62
N ILE A 200 -7.09 5.60 -19.84
CA ILE A 200 -6.36 6.83 -19.60
C ILE A 200 -5.73 7.27 -20.91
N GLY A 201 -6.00 8.48 -21.36
CA GLY A 201 -5.53 8.93 -22.67
C GLY A 201 -5.68 10.42 -22.88
N ARG A 202 -5.15 10.94 -23.99
CA ARG A 202 -5.12 12.39 -24.24
C ARG A 202 -6.39 12.85 -24.94
N ARG A 203 -6.93 13.98 -24.49
CA ARG A 203 -7.94 14.72 -25.23
C ARG A 203 -7.31 15.84 -26.06
N PRO A 204 -7.74 16.04 -27.31
CA PRO A 204 -7.57 17.34 -27.96
C PRO A 204 -8.32 18.38 -27.13
N THR A 205 -7.62 19.37 -26.56
CA THR A 205 -8.25 20.52 -25.89
C THR A 205 -8.19 21.75 -26.79
N VAL A 206 -9.13 22.69 -26.59
CA VAL A 206 -9.28 23.92 -27.40
C VAL A 206 -8.07 24.85 -27.21
N ASP A 207 -7.43 24.83 -26.04
CA ASP A 207 -6.27 25.69 -25.71
C ASP A 207 -4.91 25.05 -26.10
N GLY A 208 -4.89 24.02 -26.93
CA GLY A 208 -3.66 23.35 -27.38
C GLY A 208 -2.95 22.48 -26.33
N GLY A 209 -3.46 22.44 -25.09
CA GLY A 209 -3.03 21.52 -24.05
C GLY A 209 -3.43 20.06 -24.33
N ARG A 210 -2.69 19.11 -23.76
CA ARG A 210 -3.02 17.67 -23.79
C ARG A 210 -3.41 17.20 -22.39
N ALA A 211 -4.57 17.63 -21.90
CA ALA A 211 -5.10 17.08 -20.65
C ALA A 211 -5.40 15.59 -20.84
N ARG A 212 -4.98 14.77 -19.88
CA ARG A 212 -5.27 13.33 -19.89
C ARG A 212 -6.64 13.10 -19.27
N ALA A 213 -7.51 12.41 -20.00
CA ALA A 213 -8.79 11.95 -19.51
C ALA A 213 -8.61 10.61 -18.79
N VAL A 214 -9.39 10.44 -17.73
CA VAL A 214 -9.55 9.18 -17.00
C VAL A 214 -11.01 8.78 -17.18
N GLU A 215 -11.27 7.77 -18.01
CA GLU A 215 -12.61 7.32 -18.36
C GLU A 215 -12.83 5.90 -17.87
N VAL A 216 -13.91 5.67 -17.15
CA VAL A 216 -14.22 4.39 -16.52
C VAL A 216 -15.52 3.84 -17.09
N HIS A 217 -15.47 2.62 -17.60
CA HIS A 217 -16.65 1.81 -17.87
C HIS A 217 -16.89 0.85 -16.70
N ILE A 218 -17.93 1.08 -15.91
CA ILE A 218 -18.29 0.24 -14.76
C ILE A 218 -19.20 -0.89 -15.24
N PHE A 219 -18.84 -2.14 -14.96
CA PHE A 219 -19.64 -3.30 -15.36
C PHE A 219 -20.98 -3.34 -14.62
N ASP A 220 -22.03 -3.76 -15.33
CA ASP A 220 -23.39 -3.96 -14.80
C ASP A 220 -23.93 -2.74 -14.03
N PHE A 221 -23.63 -1.54 -14.55
CA PHE A 221 -23.90 -0.27 -13.88
C PHE A 221 -24.79 0.64 -14.75
N ASN A 222 -26.00 0.93 -14.26
CA ASN A 222 -26.99 1.74 -14.96
C ASN A 222 -27.50 2.93 -14.12
N LYS A 223 -26.57 3.68 -13.52
CA LYS A 223 -26.89 4.88 -12.73
C LYS A 223 -26.19 6.10 -13.30
N GLU A 224 -26.87 7.24 -13.26
CA GLU A 224 -26.23 8.54 -13.46
C GLU A 224 -25.53 8.96 -12.17
N ILE A 225 -24.24 9.30 -12.28
CA ILE A 225 -23.35 9.55 -11.14
C ILE A 225 -22.56 10.85 -11.31
N TYR A 226 -23.07 11.80 -12.10
CA TYR A 226 -22.41 13.10 -12.27
C TYR A 226 -22.23 13.80 -10.93
N HIS A 227 -21.08 14.43 -10.74
CA HIS A 227 -20.64 15.11 -9.52
C HIS A 227 -20.39 14.21 -8.30
N ASP A 228 -20.79 12.93 -8.35
CA ASP A 228 -20.40 11.97 -7.33
C ASP A 228 -18.91 11.65 -7.41
N ARG A 229 -18.33 11.21 -6.30
CA ARG A 229 -16.93 10.78 -6.22
C ARG A 229 -16.77 9.30 -6.52
N LEU A 230 -15.74 8.97 -7.29
CA LEU A 230 -15.29 7.60 -7.52
C LEU A 230 -13.88 7.42 -6.96
N ILE A 231 -13.64 6.24 -6.39
CA ILE A 231 -12.30 5.74 -6.09
C ILE A 231 -12.01 4.68 -7.13
N VAL A 232 -11.06 4.94 -8.01
CA VAL A 232 -10.63 4.00 -9.05
C VAL A 232 -9.31 3.38 -8.61
N GLU A 233 -9.26 2.06 -8.51
CA GLU A 233 -8.10 1.29 -8.09
C GLU A 233 -7.57 0.53 -9.31
N VAL A 234 -6.42 0.94 -9.84
CA VAL A 234 -5.86 0.36 -11.07
C VAL A 234 -5.18 -0.97 -10.76
N VAL A 235 -5.70 -2.05 -11.35
CA VAL A 235 -5.26 -3.43 -11.06
C VAL A 235 -4.15 -3.88 -12.01
N ASP A 236 -4.34 -3.66 -13.32
CA ASP A 236 -3.38 -4.12 -14.32
C ASP A 236 -3.49 -3.35 -15.64
N PHE A 237 -2.42 -3.36 -16.43
CA PHE A 237 -2.39 -2.85 -17.79
C PHE A 237 -2.86 -3.90 -18.79
N ILE A 238 -3.74 -3.50 -19.72
CA ILE A 238 -4.28 -4.39 -20.77
C ILE A 238 -3.55 -4.16 -22.08
N ARG A 239 -3.54 -2.91 -22.57
CA ARG A 239 -2.90 -2.55 -23.85
C ARG A 239 -2.68 -1.04 -23.99
N PRO A 240 -1.73 -0.61 -24.83
CA PRO A 240 -1.56 0.81 -25.13
C PRO A 240 -2.74 1.37 -25.92
N ASP A 241 -2.85 2.70 -25.90
CA ASP A 241 -3.82 3.43 -26.72
C ASP A 241 -3.56 3.18 -28.22
N GLN A 242 -4.63 3.01 -28.99
CA GLN A 242 -4.57 2.61 -30.39
C GLN A 242 -5.67 3.30 -31.20
N ARG A 243 -5.35 3.67 -32.45
CA ARG A 243 -6.34 4.17 -33.42
C ARG A 243 -6.98 3.02 -34.19
N PHE A 244 -8.27 3.17 -34.52
CA PHE A 244 -9.03 2.19 -35.28
C PHE A 244 -9.51 2.80 -36.59
N GLU A 245 -9.55 1.98 -37.64
CA GLU A 245 -9.93 2.39 -39.00
C GLU A 245 -11.45 2.52 -39.17
N SER A 246 -12.25 1.89 -38.29
CA SER A 246 -13.71 1.95 -38.33
C SER A 246 -14.33 1.88 -36.92
N ALA A 247 -15.58 2.32 -36.81
CA ALA A 247 -16.37 2.21 -35.58
C ALA A 247 -16.60 0.74 -35.15
N ASP A 248 -16.77 -0.18 -36.11
CA ASP A 248 -16.93 -1.60 -35.84
C ASP A 248 -15.65 -2.23 -35.29
N ALA A 249 -14.49 -1.88 -35.85
CA ALA A 249 -13.20 -2.35 -35.35
C ALA A 249 -12.95 -1.87 -33.90
N LEU A 250 -13.30 -0.60 -33.62
CA LEU A 250 -13.26 -0.04 -32.26
C LEU A 250 -14.20 -0.80 -31.32
N ARG A 251 -15.46 -1.05 -31.72
CA ARG A 251 -16.45 -1.76 -30.91
C ARG A 251 -15.98 -3.17 -30.56
N GLN A 252 -15.45 -3.90 -31.53
CA GLN A 252 -14.90 -5.25 -31.33
C GLN A 252 -13.67 -5.25 -30.41
N GLN A 253 -12.81 -4.23 -30.49
CA GLN A 253 -11.69 -4.11 -29.57
C GLN A 253 -12.16 -3.79 -28.14
N ILE A 254 -13.11 -2.87 -27.97
CA ILE A 254 -13.66 -2.55 -26.65
C ILE A 254 -14.22 -3.81 -26.00
N GLN A 255 -15.01 -4.62 -26.74
CA GLN A 255 -15.54 -5.86 -26.18
C GLN A 255 -14.44 -6.81 -25.70
N ARG A 256 -13.37 -7.00 -26.49
CA ARG A 256 -12.21 -7.80 -26.09
C ARG A 256 -11.51 -7.23 -24.85
N ASP A 257 -11.35 -5.92 -24.78
CA ASP A 257 -10.74 -5.25 -23.62
C ASP A 257 -11.58 -5.45 -22.35
N LEU A 258 -12.92 -5.40 -22.48
CA LEU A 258 -13.85 -5.66 -21.38
C LEU A 258 -13.76 -7.11 -20.88
N ASP A 259 -13.68 -8.08 -21.78
CA ASP A 259 -13.55 -9.50 -21.43
C ASP A 259 -12.22 -9.78 -20.73
N ILE A 260 -11.11 -9.18 -21.21
CA ILE A 260 -9.80 -9.26 -20.55
C ILE A 260 -9.86 -8.61 -19.16
N ALA A 261 -10.44 -7.41 -19.04
CA ALA A 261 -10.57 -6.72 -17.76
C ALA A 261 -11.35 -7.56 -16.74
N LYS A 262 -12.47 -8.18 -17.14
CA LYS A 262 -13.23 -9.08 -16.27
C LYS A 262 -12.38 -10.24 -15.76
N ASN A 263 -11.68 -10.93 -16.64
CA ASN A 263 -10.82 -12.07 -16.28
C ASN A 263 -9.71 -11.66 -15.30
N ILE A 264 -9.05 -10.51 -15.52
CA ILE A 264 -8.03 -9.98 -14.61
C ILE A 264 -8.63 -9.70 -13.24
N LEU A 265 -9.81 -9.07 -13.20
CA LEU A 265 -10.47 -8.67 -11.95
C LEU A 265 -11.04 -9.88 -11.18
N ASP A 266 -11.52 -10.90 -11.88
CA ASP A 266 -11.93 -12.17 -11.28
C ASP A 266 -10.73 -12.84 -10.59
N ALA A 267 -9.58 -12.93 -11.28
CA ALA A 267 -8.36 -13.48 -10.71
C ALA A 267 -7.86 -12.68 -9.49
N ALA A 268 -7.89 -11.34 -9.59
CA ALA A 268 -7.51 -10.44 -8.50
C ALA A 268 -8.40 -10.61 -7.25
N GLU A 269 -9.72 -10.75 -7.42
CA GLU A 269 -10.63 -10.99 -6.28
C GLU A 269 -10.35 -12.33 -5.59
N GLU A 270 -10.04 -13.38 -6.36
CA GLU A 270 -9.67 -14.66 -5.79
C GLU A 270 -8.33 -14.59 -5.06
N GLU A 271 -7.33 -13.88 -5.61
CA GLU A 271 -6.06 -13.65 -4.94
C GLU A 271 -6.26 -12.92 -3.60
N GLU A 272 -7.00 -11.80 -3.57
CA GLU A 272 -7.30 -11.06 -2.33
C GLU A 272 -7.99 -11.92 -1.27
N LYS A 273 -8.93 -12.79 -1.70
CA LYS A 273 -9.60 -13.74 -0.79
C LYS A 273 -8.61 -14.73 -0.20
N THR A 274 -7.63 -15.20 -0.97
CA THR A 274 -6.59 -16.12 -0.48
C THR A 274 -5.58 -15.42 0.43
N THR A 275 -5.15 -14.19 0.13
CA THR A 275 -4.18 -13.46 0.98
C THR A 275 -4.77 -13.05 2.33
N ARG A 276 -6.07 -12.76 2.37
CA ARG A 276 -6.80 -12.51 3.63
C ARG A 276 -6.95 -13.76 4.50
N ARG A 277 -6.82 -14.96 3.93
CA ARG A 277 -6.71 -16.20 4.73
C ARG A 277 -5.28 -16.29 5.25
N ARG A 278 -5.10 -16.14 6.56
CA ARG A 278 -3.80 -16.34 7.22
C ARG A 278 -3.24 -17.72 6.79
N PRO A 279 -2.01 -17.82 6.26
CA PRO A 279 -1.46 -19.12 5.83
C PRO A 279 -1.43 -20.12 6.99
N THR A 280 -1.42 -21.42 6.69
CA THR A 280 -1.09 -22.40 7.73
C THR A 280 0.39 -22.26 8.08
N VAL A 281 0.70 -22.00 9.35
CA VAL A 281 2.08 -21.88 9.85
C VAL A 281 2.37 -23.07 10.74
N ALA A 282 3.57 -23.65 10.64
CA ALA A 282 4.03 -24.69 11.54
C ALA A 282 5.23 -24.21 12.37
N ILE A 283 5.16 -24.35 13.69
CA ILE A 283 6.33 -24.26 14.57
C ILE A 283 6.84 -25.68 14.78
N VAL A 284 8.06 -25.95 14.34
CA VAL A 284 8.71 -27.26 14.50
C VAL A 284 9.78 -27.14 15.58
N LEU A 285 9.57 -27.81 16.70
CA LEU A 285 10.50 -27.88 17.83
C LEU A 285 11.30 -29.17 17.73
N LEU A 286 12.60 -29.05 17.53
CA LEU A 286 13.53 -30.18 17.59
C LEU A 286 13.82 -30.50 19.06
N ASN A 287 13.68 -31.76 19.46
CA ASN A 287 13.86 -32.19 20.84
C ASN A 287 14.82 -33.39 20.94
N TYR A 288 15.71 -33.35 21.93
CA TYR A 288 16.50 -34.52 22.34
C TYR A 288 16.83 -34.42 23.83
N ASN A 289 16.24 -35.30 24.64
CA ASN A 289 16.45 -35.37 26.10
C ASN A 289 16.23 -34.03 26.86
N THR A 290 15.22 -33.26 26.42
CA THR A 290 14.92 -31.92 26.95
C THR A 290 13.49 -31.80 27.48
N ARG A 291 12.96 -32.86 28.12
CA ARG A 291 11.59 -32.88 28.69
C ARG A 291 11.30 -31.69 29.60
N HIS A 292 12.28 -31.27 30.41
CA HIS A 292 12.14 -30.14 31.33
C HIS A 292 11.94 -28.82 30.59
N LEU A 293 12.63 -28.60 29.46
CA LEU A 293 12.45 -27.40 28.64
C LEU A 293 11.10 -27.43 27.92
N LEU A 294 10.70 -28.58 27.39
CA LEU A 294 9.37 -28.73 26.78
C LEU A 294 8.26 -28.37 27.79
N ARG A 295 8.35 -28.85 29.02
CA ARG A 295 7.41 -28.50 30.10
C ARG A 295 7.37 -26.99 30.37
N GLN A 296 8.52 -26.33 30.33
CA GLN A 296 8.62 -24.91 30.62
C GLN A 296 8.11 -24.04 29.46
N TYR A 297 8.35 -24.42 28.20
CA TYR A 297 8.17 -23.52 27.06
C TYR A 297 6.97 -23.83 26.17
N LEU A 298 6.47 -25.07 26.12
CA LEU A 298 5.30 -25.41 25.31
C LEU A 298 4.05 -24.56 25.62
N PRO A 299 3.72 -24.23 26.89
CA PRO A 299 2.60 -23.34 27.18
C PRO A 299 2.70 -21.98 26.50
N HIS A 300 3.92 -21.43 26.37
CA HIS A 300 4.15 -20.14 25.72
C HIS A 300 4.02 -20.24 24.19
N VAL A 301 4.45 -21.35 23.60
CA VAL A 301 4.28 -21.60 22.15
C VAL A 301 2.79 -21.74 21.82
N LEU A 302 2.03 -22.47 22.64
CA LEU A 302 0.59 -22.68 22.47
C LEU A 302 -0.25 -21.43 22.77
N ALA A 303 0.24 -20.51 23.61
CA ALA A 303 -0.41 -19.22 23.86
C ALA A 303 -0.35 -18.25 22.67
N THR A 304 0.26 -18.64 21.54
CA THR A 304 0.33 -17.81 20.32
C THR A 304 -1.04 -17.69 19.66
N ASP A 305 -1.55 -16.47 19.53
CA ASP A 305 -2.85 -16.14 18.91
C ASP A 305 -2.80 -16.10 17.38
N TYR A 306 -2.39 -17.21 16.77
CA TYR A 306 -2.38 -17.37 15.32
C TYR A 306 -3.36 -18.48 14.89
N PRO A 307 -4.45 -18.15 14.15
CA PRO A 307 -5.61 -19.03 13.99
C PRO A 307 -5.36 -20.28 13.15
N ASN A 308 -4.27 -20.32 12.37
CA ASN A 308 -3.91 -21.47 11.53
C ASN A 308 -2.51 -22.03 11.90
N LEU A 309 -2.17 -22.02 13.19
CA LEU A 309 -0.90 -22.52 13.71
C LEU A 309 -0.96 -24.04 13.96
N LYS A 310 0.08 -24.74 13.53
CA LYS A 310 0.38 -26.12 13.90
C LYS A 310 1.67 -26.14 14.71
N VAL A 311 1.70 -26.92 15.79
CA VAL A 311 2.94 -27.14 16.56
C VAL A 311 3.34 -28.59 16.39
N VAL A 312 4.60 -28.80 16.03
CA VAL A 312 5.19 -30.12 15.83
C VAL A 312 6.41 -30.25 16.73
N VAL A 313 6.49 -31.33 17.51
CA VAL A 313 7.71 -31.71 18.21
C VAL A 313 8.34 -32.87 17.45
N ALA A 314 9.50 -32.62 16.84
CA ALA A 314 10.32 -33.65 16.24
C ALA A 314 11.33 -34.16 17.27
N ASP A 315 11.01 -35.30 17.87
CA ASP A 315 11.83 -35.96 18.88
C ASP A 315 12.88 -36.85 18.24
N ASN A 316 14.15 -36.52 18.48
CA ASN A 316 15.30 -37.17 17.87
C ASN A 316 15.77 -38.39 18.68
N GLY A 317 14.85 -39.28 19.03
CA GLY A 317 15.14 -40.50 19.79
C GLY A 317 15.48 -40.26 21.26
N SER A 318 14.73 -39.39 21.94
CA SER A 318 14.91 -39.12 23.36
C SER A 318 14.62 -40.36 24.22
N THR A 319 15.39 -40.54 25.28
CA THR A 319 15.23 -41.61 26.28
C THR A 319 14.69 -41.11 27.62
N ASP A 320 14.54 -39.78 27.79
CA ASP A 320 14.03 -39.14 29.01
C ASP A 320 12.48 -39.08 29.10
N GLY A 321 11.79 -39.73 28.17
CA GLY A 321 10.33 -39.72 28.06
C GLY A 321 9.74 -38.41 27.51
N SER A 322 10.54 -37.55 26.86
CA SER A 322 10.07 -36.31 26.24
C SER A 322 8.88 -36.52 25.29
N ALA A 323 8.99 -37.48 24.37
CA ALA A 323 7.96 -37.72 23.36
C ALA A 323 6.63 -38.20 23.97
N ASP A 324 6.70 -39.02 25.03
CA ASP A 324 5.52 -39.49 25.76
C ASP A 324 4.88 -38.35 26.55
N PHE A 325 5.70 -37.52 27.19
CA PHE A 325 5.24 -36.33 27.90
C PHE A 325 4.45 -35.39 26.97
N VAL A 326 4.97 -35.08 25.78
CA VAL A 326 4.26 -34.21 24.83
C VAL A 326 2.97 -34.86 24.34
N ALA A 327 3.01 -36.13 23.95
CA ALA A 327 1.83 -36.83 23.43
C ALA A 327 0.70 -36.98 24.47
N GLN A 328 1.05 -37.05 25.76
CA GLN A 328 0.07 -37.19 26.86
C GLN A 328 -0.47 -35.83 27.32
N GLU A 329 0.40 -34.85 27.53
CA GLU A 329 0.03 -33.58 28.17
C GLU A 329 -0.39 -32.50 27.16
N TYR A 330 -0.01 -32.66 25.89
CA TYR A 330 -0.31 -31.72 24.80
C TYR A 330 -0.78 -32.48 23.54
N PRO A 331 -1.94 -33.14 23.58
CA PRO A 331 -2.46 -33.97 22.47
C PRO A 331 -2.69 -33.20 21.17
N GLU A 332 -2.80 -31.87 21.22
CA GLU A 332 -2.88 -30.97 20.07
C GLU A 332 -1.55 -30.79 19.32
N ILE A 333 -0.43 -31.16 19.95
CA ILE A 333 0.91 -31.10 19.35
C ILE A 333 1.19 -32.40 18.59
N GLN A 334 1.55 -32.28 17.31
CA GLN A 334 2.00 -33.43 16.54
C GLN A 334 3.39 -33.85 16.97
N VAL A 335 3.56 -35.10 17.44
CA VAL A 335 4.87 -35.64 17.81
C VAL A 335 5.40 -36.54 16.69
N ILE A 336 6.56 -36.19 16.14
CA ILE A 336 7.30 -37.03 15.19
C ILE A 336 8.43 -37.69 15.96
N ARG A 337 8.39 -39.02 16.11
CA ARG A 337 9.43 -39.79 16.82
C ARG A 337 10.42 -40.38 15.83
N LEU A 338 11.70 -40.04 15.99
CA LEU A 338 12.79 -40.68 15.26
C LEU A 338 13.31 -41.88 16.07
N SER A 339 13.68 -42.96 15.38
CA SER A 339 14.11 -44.22 16.02
C SER A 339 15.48 -44.17 16.67
N ALA A 340 16.31 -43.18 16.31
CA ALA A 340 17.61 -42.95 16.91
C ALA A 340 18.04 -41.50 16.67
N ASN A 341 18.86 -40.96 17.59
CA ASN A 341 19.49 -39.66 17.40
C ASN A 341 20.58 -39.78 16.33
N LYS A 342 20.39 -39.10 15.20
CA LYS A 342 21.38 -39.08 14.10
C LYS A 342 22.30 -37.84 14.10
N GLY A 343 22.29 -37.05 15.16
CA GLY A 343 23.08 -35.82 15.26
C GLY A 343 22.45 -34.62 14.55
N TYR A 344 23.19 -33.51 14.51
CA TYR A 344 22.68 -32.19 14.12
C TYR A 344 22.33 -32.01 12.63
N ALA A 345 22.76 -32.93 11.75
CA ALA A 345 22.52 -32.88 10.31
C ALA A 345 21.85 -34.15 9.73
N GLY A 346 21.46 -35.08 10.60
CA GLY A 346 20.84 -36.36 10.20
C GLY A 346 21.82 -37.48 9.85
#